data_AF-A0A832X9P8-F1
#
_entry.id   AF-A0A832X9P8-F1
#
_cell.length_a   1.000
_cell.length_b   1.000
_cell.length_c   1.000
_cell.angle_alpha   90.00
_cell.angle_beta   90.00
_cell.angle_gamma   90.00
#
_symmetry.space_group_name_H-M   'P 1'
#
loop_
_entity.id
_entity.type
_entity.pdbx_description
1 polymer ?
#
loop_
_entity_poly.entity_id
_entity_poly.type
_entity_poly.pdbx_seq_one_letter_code
_entity_poly.pdbx_strand_id
1 'polypeptide(L)'
;MVKNTMTPTKNTDVKFEHIGAARLYNGSVRIDVKTMQAVIPAGEVRRLEDHWPAPVFDISDVMKNSEAAPVGKAWITRSGKAVMITINDVQYVSPLAQVKGMLRGERKYANVSSMQPVTTASQPAGVHA
;
A
#
# COMPACT_ATOMS: atom_id res chain seq x y z
N MET A 1 24.86 -33.47 -8.07
CA MET A 1 25.05 -32.02 -7.82
C MET A 1 24.33 -31.24 -8.92
N VAL A 2 23.15 -30.71 -8.64
CA VAL A 2 22.34 -30.00 -9.65
C VAL A 2 22.64 -28.51 -9.55
N LYS A 3 23.15 -27.92 -10.63
CA LYS A 3 23.30 -26.46 -10.76
C LYS A 3 21.96 -25.89 -11.22
N ASN A 4 21.17 -25.34 -10.30
CA ASN A 4 20.04 -24.50 -10.67
C ASN A 4 20.59 -23.13 -11.11
N THR A 5 20.75 -22.94 -12.41
CA THR A 5 20.96 -21.61 -12.99
C THR A 5 19.61 -20.90 -13.01
N MET A 6 19.34 -20.09 -11.98
CA MET A 6 18.20 -19.20 -11.98
C MET A 6 18.61 -17.91 -12.71
N THR A 7 18.28 -17.81 -13.99
CA THR A 7 18.44 -16.55 -14.74
C THR A 7 17.42 -15.55 -14.16
N PRO A 8 17.83 -14.38 -13.65
CA PRO A 8 16.88 -13.38 -13.17
C PRO A 8 16.03 -12.88 -14.34
N THR A 9 14.75 -13.24 -14.36
CA THR A 9 13.79 -12.76 -15.37
C THR A 9 13.36 -11.33 -15.06
N LYS A 10 13.73 -10.39 -15.95
CA LYS A 10 13.28 -8.99 -16.09
C LYS A 10 13.28 -8.15 -14.81
N ASN A 11 14.11 -7.10 -14.79
CA ASN A 11 13.93 -5.94 -13.92
C ASN A 11 12.53 -5.35 -14.16
N THR A 12 11.55 -5.72 -13.34
CA THR A 12 10.36 -4.92 -13.12
C THR A 12 10.78 -3.75 -12.25
N ASP A 13 11.37 -2.73 -12.89
CA ASP A 13 11.61 -1.46 -12.21
C ASP A 13 10.24 -0.95 -11.73
N VAL A 14 10.10 -0.77 -10.42
CA VAL A 14 8.92 -0.20 -9.79
C VAL A 14 9.31 1.17 -9.27
N LYS A 15 8.59 2.20 -9.72
CA LYS A 15 8.72 3.55 -9.16
C LYS A 15 7.76 3.69 -7.99
N PHE A 16 8.28 4.23 -6.90
CA PHE A 16 7.50 4.62 -5.73
C PHE A 16 7.37 6.14 -5.74
N GLU A 17 6.15 6.64 -5.93
CA GLU A 17 5.85 8.06 -5.85
C GLU A 17 5.14 8.36 -4.54
N HIS A 18 5.66 9.28 -3.74
CA HIS A 18 4.97 9.72 -2.52
C HIS A 18 3.73 10.54 -2.89
N ILE A 19 2.56 10.09 -2.44
CA ILE A 19 1.27 10.71 -2.81
C ILE A 19 0.37 11.02 -1.62
N GLY A 20 0.76 10.63 -0.41
CA GLY A 20 -0.13 10.71 0.74
C GLY A 20 0.46 10.20 2.04
N ALA A 21 -0.40 10.10 3.05
CA ALA A 21 -0.02 9.69 4.39
C ALA A 21 -1.12 8.87 5.07
N ALA A 22 -0.69 7.91 5.89
CA ALA A 22 -1.53 7.23 6.86
C ALA A 22 -1.38 7.91 8.24
N ARG A 23 -2.48 8.04 8.98
CA ARG A 23 -2.54 8.65 10.32
C ARG A 23 -3.43 7.83 11.23
N LEU A 24 -3.01 7.66 12.48
CA LEU A 24 -3.86 7.10 13.52
C LEU A 24 -4.81 8.20 14.03
N TYR A 25 -6.11 7.92 14.04
CA TYR A 25 -7.15 8.81 14.54
C TYR A 25 -8.25 7.99 15.22
N ASN A 26 -8.48 8.23 16.52
CA ASN A 26 -9.44 7.48 17.34
C ASN A 26 -9.32 5.95 17.16
N GLY A 27 -8.09 5.43 17.22
CA GLY A 27 -7.78 4.02 17.05
C GLY A 27 -7.87 3.49 15.61
N SER A 28 -8.43 4.25 14.67
CA SER A 28 -8.52 3.88 13.25
C SER A 28 -7.35 4.44 12.46
N VAL A 29 -6.90 3.73 11.42
CA VAL A 29 -5.88 4.26 10.50
C VAL A 29 -6.58 4.90 9.32
N ARG A 30 -6.48 6.23 9.20
CA ARG A 30 -6.93 6.97 8.02
C ARG A 30 -5.80 7.06 7.01
N ILE A 31 -6.06 6.68 5.78
CA ILE A 31 -5.14 6.69 4.65
C ILE A 31 -5.63 7.80 3.71
N ASP A 32 -4.88 8.89 3.65
CA ASP A 32 -5.20 10.05 2.84
C ASP A 32 -4.22 10.09 1.66
N VAL A 33 -4.73 9.80 0.47
CA VAL A 33 -4.01 9.93 -0.79
C VAL A 33 -4.73 10.98 -1.65
N LYS A 34 -4.01 11.62 -2.58
CA LYS A 34 -4.56 12.72 -3.40
C LYS A 34 -5.96 12.46 -3.98
N THR A 35 -6.26 11.22 -4.34
CA THR A 35 -7.49 10.83 -5.04
C THR A 35 -8.58 10.27 -4.12
N MET A 36 -8.28 9.97 -2.85
CA MET A 36 -9.18 9.19 -2.00
C MET A 36 -8.78 9.25 -0.52
N GLN A 37 -9.78 9.18 0.34
CA GLN A 37 -9.59 8.94 1.77
C GLN A 37 -10.17 7.58 2.13
N ALA A 38 -9.32 6.71 2.67
CA ALA A 38 -9.69 5.37 3.08
C ALA A 38 -9.40 5.17 4.57
N VAL A 39 -9.97 4.12 5.17
CA VAL A 39 -9.84 3.82 6.58
C VAL A 39 -9.68 2.32 6.84
N ILE A 40 -8.78 1.99 7.76
CA ILE A 40 -8.76 0.71 8.48
C ILE A 40 -9.44 0.97 9.83
N PRO A 41 -10.61 0.36 10.10
CA PRO A 41 -11.34 0.57 11.35
C PRO A 41 -10.52 0.12 12.55
N ALA A 42 -10.74 0.74 13.72
CA ALA A 42 -9.98 0.46 14.94
C ALA A 42 -9.95 -1.04 15.33
N GLY A 43 -11.08 -1.74 15.17
CA GLY A 43 -11.16 -3.18 15.44
C GLY A 43 -10.30 -4.05 14.51
N GLU A 44 -9.97 -3.55 13.33
CA GLU A 44 -9.24 -4.28 12.29
C GLU A 44 -7.74 -3.94 12.29
N VAL A 45 -7.31 -2.86 12.95
CA VAL A 45 -5.89 -2.48 13.05
C VAL A 45 -5.08 -3.60 13.70
N ARG A 46 -5.64 -4.28 14.72
CA ARG A 46 -4.99 -5.39 15.40
C ARG A 46 -4.65 -6.56 14.45
N ARG A 47 -5.49 -6.80 13.43
CA ARG A 47 -5.21 -7.84 12.42
C ARG A 47 -3.93 -7.51 11.66
N LEU A 48 -3.74 -6.24 11.29
CA LEU A 48 -2.53 -5.79 10.61
C LEU A 48 -1.28 -6.01 11.49
N GLU A 49 -1.38 -5.74 12.80
CA GLU A 49 -0.30 -5.99 13.76
C GLU A 49 -0.01 -7.50 13.92
N ASP A 50 -1.05 -8.32 13.93
CA ASP A 50 -0.99 -9.79 13.99
C ASP A 50 -0.65 -10.44 12.63
N HIS A 51 -0.18 -9.64 11.66
CA HIS A 51 0.24 -10.07 10.31
C HIS A 51 -0.88 -10.69 9.46
N TRP A 52 -2.14 -10.42 9.80
CA TRP A 52 -3.30 -10.74 9.00
C TRP A 52 -3.70 -9.57 8.10
N PRO A 53 -4.22 -9.82 6.89
CA PRO A 53 -4.78 -8.75 6.08
C PRO A 53 -5.95 -8.06 6.81
N ALA A 54 -5.87 -6.72 6.90
CA ALA A 54 -6.92 -5.88 7.43
C ALA A 54 -7.74 -5.28 6.28
N PRO A 55 -9.09 -5.28 6.34
CA PRO A 55 -9.92 -4.64 5.33
C PRO A 55 -9.73 -3.12 5.33
N VAL A 56 -9.88 -2.51 4.15
CA VAL A 56 -9.82 -1.07 3.92
C VAL A 56 -11.13 -0.61 3.30
N PHE A 57 -11.68 0.48 3.81
CA PHE A 57 -12.96 1.04 3.39
C PHE A 57 -12.78 2.48 2.88
N ASP A 58 -13.62 2.94 1.96
CA ASP A 58 -13.70 4.37 1.62
C ASP A 58 -14.34 5.11 2.81
N ILE A 59 -13.73 6.22 3.24
CA ILE A 59 -14.26 6.98 4.38
C ILE A 59 -15.66 7.52 4.09
N SER A 60 -15.93 7.89 2.84
CA SER A 60 -17.21 8.45 2.41
C SER A 60 -18.32 7.41 2.49
N ASP A 61 -18.00 6.16 2.18
CA ASP A 61 -18.96 5.06 2.21
C ASP A 61 -19.32 4.68 3.64
N VAL A 62 -18.33 4.54 4.54
CA VAL A 62 -18.59 4.24 5.95
C VAL A 62 -19.32 5.37 6.69
N MET A 63 -19.17 6.62 6.24
CA MET A 63 -19.92 7.76 6.77
C MET A 63 -21.39 7.74 6.35
N LYS A 64 -21.72 7.14 5.20
CA LYS A 64 -23.09 7.03 4.69
C LYS A 64 -23.78 5.73 5.13
N ASN A 65 -23.02 4.65 5.24
CA ASN A 65 -23.52 3.31 5.54
C ASN A 65 -22.52 2.57 6.43
N SER A 66 -22.93 2.20 7.65
CA SER A 66 -22.12 1.41 8.58
C SER A 66 -21.82 -0.01 8.08
N GLU A 67 -22.57 -0.50 7.10
CA GLU A 67 -22.37 -1.81 6.47
C GLU A 67 -21.67 -1.70 5.10
N ALA A 68 -20.96 -0.59 4.85
CA ALA A 68 -20.17 -0.44 3.64
C ALA A 68 -19.23 -1.63 3.41
N ALA A 69 -19.15 -2.10 2.17
CA ALA A 69 -18.25 -3.16 1.80
C ALA A 69 -16.78 -2.66 1.77
N PRO A 70 -15.80 -3.52 2.09
CA PRO A 70 -14.39 -3.17 1.90
C PRO A 70 -14.10 -2.90 0.42
N VAL A 71 -13.39 -1.80 0.15
CA VAL A 71 -12.87 -1.44 -1.19
C VAL A 71 -11.44 -1.95 -1.40
N GLY A 72 -10.87 -2.60 -0.38
CA GLY A 72 -9.46 -2.91 -0.35
C GLY A 72 -9.00 -3.68 0.88
N LYS A 73 -7.69 -3.82 0.99
CA LYS A 73 -7.02 -4.44 2.15
C LYS A 73 -5.60 -3.94 2.34
N ALA A 74 -5.11 -4.02 3.56
CA ALA A 74 -3.73 -3.74 3.93
C ALA A 74 -3.09 -4.95 4.60
N TRP A 75 -1.82 -5.25 4.32
CA TRP A 75 -1.10 -6.36 4.94
C TRP A 75 0.41 -6.10 5.00
N ILE A 76 1.08 -6.70 5.98
CA ILE A 76 2.54 -6.67 6.06
C ILE A 76 3.09 -7.59 4.98
N THR A 77 3.99 -7.05 4.14
CA THR A 77 4.67 -7.80 3.09
C THR A 77 5.53 -8.92 3.68
N ARG A 78 5.76 -10.00 2.92
CA ARG A 78 6.55 -11.17 3.36
C ARG A 78 7.97 -10.80 3.84
N SER A 79 8.55 -9.73 3.31
CA SER A 79 9.87 -9.26 3.73
C SER A 79 9.88 -8.59 5.12
N GLY A 80 8.70 -8.26 5.67
CA GLY A 80 8.56 -7.55 6.94
C GLY A 80 9.03 -6.09 6.88
N LYS A 81 9.21 -5.52 5.67
CA LYS A 81 9.76 -4.15 5.51
C LYS A 81 8.69 -3.10 5.22
N ALA A 82 7.54 -3.52 4.72
CA ALA A 82 6.48 -2.61 4.28
C ALA A 82 5.09 -3.17 4.55
N VAL A 83 4.13 -2.27 4.70
CA VAL A 83 2.70 -2.54 4.57
C VAL A 83 2.30 -2.28 3.13
N MET A 84 1.76 -3.31 2.47
CA MET A 84 1.11 -3.18 1.17
C MET A 84 -0.35 -2.81 1.40
N ILE A 85 -0.89 -1.91 0.59
CA ILE A 85 -2.27 -1.46 0.65
C ILE A 85 -2.83 -1.56 -0.76
N THR A 86 -3.99 -2.18 -0.93
CA THR A 86 -4.73 -2.17 -2.19
C THR A 86 -6.06 -1.50 -1.96
N ILE A 87 -6.44 -0.56 -2.83
CA ILE A 87 -7.71 0.14 -2.78
C ILE A 87 -8.20 0.32 -4.21
N ASN A 88 -9.39 -0.19 -4.55
CA ASN A 88 -9.93 -0.16 -5.92
C ASN A 88 -8.89 -0.60 -6.98
N ASP A 89 -8.23 -1.74 -6.72
CA ASP A 89 -7.16 -2.33 -7.55
C ASP A 89 -5.86 -1.51 -7.70
N VAL A 90 -5.77 -0.33 -7.09
CA VAL A 90 -4.54 0.46 -7.04
C VAL A 90 -3.68 0.04 -5.86
N GLN A 91 -2.38 -0.17 -6.10
CA GLN A 91 -1.43 -0.56 -5.08
C GLN A 91 -0.66 0.64 -4.52
N TYR A 92 -0.61 0.68 -3.19
CA TYR A 92 0.16 1.62 -2.42
C TYR A 92 1.02 0.90 -1.39
N VAL A 93 2.04 1.58 -0.90
CA VAL A 93 2.98 1.04 0.06
C VAL A 93 3.32 2.07 1.14
N SER A 94 3.50 1.57 2.36
CA SER A 94 4.05 2.34 3.47
C SER A 94 5.20 1.57 4.15
N PRO A 95 6.30 2.24 4.55
CA PRO A 95 7.36 1.59 5.31
C PRO A 95 6.83 1.04 6.65
N LEU A 96 7.08 -0.23 6.96
CA LEU A 96 6.55 -0.86 8.17
C LEU A 96 7.02 -0.15 9.44
N ALA A 97 8.27 0.30 9.46
CA ALA A 97 8.82 1.04 10.60
C ALA A 97 8.03 2.34 10.87
N GLN A 98 7.58 3.03 9.81
CA GLN A 98 6.77 4.24 9.99
C GLN A 98 5.36 3.90 10.45
N VAL A 99 4.75 2.84 9.91
CA VAL A 99 3.42 2.39 10.37
C VAL A 99 3.47 1.99 11.85
N LYS A 100 4.46 1.20 12.26
CA LYS A 100 4.65 0.82 13.67
C LYS A 100 4.87 2.03 14.58
N GLY A 101 5.74 2.95 14.18
CA GLY A 101 5.95 4.19 14.93
C GLY A 101 4.68 5.03 15.03
N MET A 102 3.88 5.09 13.96
CA MET A 102 2.58 5.76 13.96
C MET A 102 1.59 5.09 14.92
N LEU A 103 1.46 3.76 14.88
CA LEU A 103 0.55 3.01 15.75
C LEU A 103 0.91 3.15 17.24
N ARG A 104 2.20 3.28 17.55
CA ARG A 104 2.71 3.51 18.92
C ARG A 104 2.67 4.97 19.38
N GLY A 105 2.27 5.89 18.50
CA GLY A 105 2.32 7.33 18.78
C GLY A 105 3.73 7.95 18.73
N GLU A 106 4.76 7.19 18.35
CA GLU A 106 6.14 7.65 18.16
C GLU A 106 6.29 8.51 16.90
N ARG A 107 5.34 8.43 15.95
CA ARG A 107 5.28 9.25 14.73
C ARG A 107 3.86 9.74 14.50
N LYS A 108 3.74 10.96 13.94
CA LYS A 108 2.44 11.54 13.58
C LYS A 108 1.79 10.86 12.37
N TYR A 109 2.59 10.33 11.46
CA TYR A 109 2.10 9.72 10.21
C TYR A 109 3.10 8.71 9.65
N ALA A 110 2.62 7.87 8.74
CA ALA A 110 3.42 7.04 7.85
C ALA A 110 3.23 7.49 6.40
N ASN A 111 4.31 7.53 5.63
CA ASN A 111 4.25 7.87 4.21
C ASN A 111 3.51 6.80 3.42
N VAL A 112 2.67 7.23 2.48
CA VAL A 112 1.99 6.36 1.52
C VAL A 112 2.48 6.73 0.13
N SER A 113 2.99 5.74 -0.59
CA SER A 113 3.46 5.89 -1.96
C SER A 113 2.69 4.99 -2.91
N SER A 114 2.40 5.46 -4.12
CA SER A 114 1.88 4.59 -5.18
C SER A 114 3.00 3.71 -5.75
N MET A 115 2.63 2.50 -6.16
CA MET A 115 3.52 1.61 -6.92
C MET A 115 3.15 1.67 -8.39
N GLN A 116 4.00 2.29 -9.20
CA GLN A 116 3.83 2.30 -10.65
C GLN A 116 4.83 1.36 -11.31
N PRO A 117 4.38 0.43 -12.18
CA PRO A 117 5.30 -0.29 -13.04
C PRO A 117 5.99 0.72 -13.96
N VAL A 118 7.31 0.64 -14.08
CA VAL A 118 8.02 1.36 -15.14
C VAL A 118 7.71 0.61 -16.44
N THR A 119 6.71 1.09 -17.18
CA THR A 119 6.62 0.76 -18.59
C THR A 119 7.83 1.40 -19.26
N THR A 120 8.82 0.59 -19.64
CA THR A 120 9.82 1.02 -20.61
C THR A 120 9.05 1.38 -21.88
N ALA A 121 8.82 2.67 -22.10
CA ALA A 121 8.25 3.17 -23.34
C ALA A 121 9.05 2.57 -24.49
N SER A 122 8.35 1.85 -25.36
CA SER A 122 8.84 1.32 -26.62
C SER A 122 9.68 2.39 -27.32
N GLN A 123 10.94 2.06 -27.59
CA GLN A 123 11.79 2.80 -28.53
C GLN A 123 10.97 3.09 -29.79
N PRO A 124 10.93 4.35 -30.29
CA PRO A 124 10.40 4.58 -31.62
C PRO A 124 11.26 3.76 -32.59
N ALA A 125 10.60 2.93 -33.40
CA ALA A 125 11.26 2.20 -34.48
C ALA A 125 12.02 3.22 -35.33
N GLY A 126 13.34 3.05 -35.38
CA GLY A 126 14.21 3.89 -36.18
C GLY A 126 13.71 3.91 -37.62
N VAL A 127 13.41 5.12 -38.09
CA VAL A 127 13.37 5.43 -39.52
C VAL A 127 14.79 5.17 -40.06
N HIS A 128 14.94 4.10 -40.83
CA HIS A 128 16.06 3.97 -41.74
C HIS A 128 15.57 4.32 -43.14
N ALA A 129 16.14 5.42 -43.65
CA ALA A 129 16.05 5.92 -45.00
C ALA A 129 16.70 4.97 -46.01
#